data_AF-A0AAJ6AVB4-F1
#
_entry.id   AF-A0AAJ6AVB4-F1
#
_cell.length_a   1.000
_cell.length_b   1.000
_cell.length_c   1.000
_cell.angle_alpha   90.00
_cell.angle_beta   90.00
_cell.angle_gamma   90.00
#
_symmetry.space_group_name_H-M   'P 1'
#
loop_
_entity.id
_entity.type
_entity.pdbx_description
1 polymer ?
#
loop_
_entity_poly.entity_id
_entity_poly.type
_entity_poly.pdbx_seq_one_letter_code
_entity_poly.pdbx_strand_id
1 'polypeptide(L)'
;MLIPEAAWFSDPGQAGDSLHGIGHNARVSFLVWVLADARALDRDHALALCAAAAVHDCRRHNDRDDPGHGRRAAHWFTAHTDLVATASGHRLRPTPLARAALAVALHDVPYGAFTPEQNDAYEQAPHLVDLLKAADALDRYRLPLTRWWPDPTRLRIAVPAWLHPLAFDLLVRSEKARLQGAAPHEALAHARQSLTREP
;
A
#
# COMPACT_ATOMS: atom_id res chain seq x y z
N MET A 1 -1.76 10.00 -4.33
CA MET A 1 -2.40 9.15 -3.30
C MET A 1 -3.75 8.75 -3.84
N LEU A 2 -4.06 7.47 -3.81
CA LEU A 2 -5.33 6.91 -4.25
C LEU A 2 -6.05 6.31 -3.04
N ILE A 3 -7.36 6.58 -2.94
CA ILE A 3 -8.22 5.99 -1.92
C ILE A 3 -9.05 4.92 -2.62
N PRO A 4 -8.99 3.66 -2.16
CA PRO A 4 -9.74 2.59 -2.80
C PRO A 4 -11.24 2.79 -2.67
N GLU A 5 -11.98 2.39 -3.70
CA GLU A 5 -13.43 2.31 -3.62
C GLU A 5 -13.84 0.97 -2.99
N ALA A 6 -14.92 0.98 -2.21
CA ALA A 6 -15.43 -0.22 -1.55
C ALA A 6 -15.74 -1.36 -2.53
N ALA A 7 -16.18 -1.02 -3.76
CA ALA A 7 -16.50 -2.00 -4.80
C ALA A 7 -15.29 -2.79 -5.32
N TRP A 8 -14.06 -2.38 -5.00
CA TRP A 8 -12.85 -3.11 -5.40
C TRP A 8 -12.60 -4.33 -4.52
N PHE A 9 -13.16 -4.31 -3.30
CA PHE A 9 -12.96 -5.35 -2.31
C PHE A 9 -13.81 -6.58 -2.64
N SER A 10 -13.23 -7.78 -2.53
CA SER A 10 -13.99 -9.04 -2.73
C SER A 10 -15.05 -9.30 -1.67
N ASP A 11 -14.88 -8.71 -0.49
CA ASP A 11 -15.84 -8.78 0.61
C ASP A 11 -16.21 -7.35 1.07
N PRO A 12 -17.50 -6.95 1.03
CA PRO A 12 -17.95 -5.68 1.56
C PRO A 12 -17.57 -5.44 3.03
N GLY A 13 -17.49 -6.50 3.84
CA GLY A 13 -17.03 -6.42 5.23
C GLY A 13 -15.56 -6.00 5.33
N GLN A 14 -14.74 -6.40 4.36
CA GLN A 14 -13.34 -6.00 4.26
C GLN A 14 -13.20 -4.52 3.85
N ALA A 15 -14.11 -3.96 3.05
CA ALA A 15 -14.03 -2.55 2.66
C ALA A 15 -14.23 -1.59 3.87
N GLY A 16 -14.90 -2.04 4.93
CA GLY A 16 -15.18 -1.25 6.14
C GLY A 16 -13.98 -1.09 7.08
N ASP A 17 -14.21 -1.25 8.39
CA ASP A 17 -13.19 -1.07 9.44
C ASP A 17 -12.28 -2.31 9.63
N SER A 18 -12.06 -3.07 8.55
CA SER A 18 -11.16 -4.22 8.50
C SER A 18 -9.70 -3.81 8.64
N LEU A 19 -8.87 -4.74 9.14
CA LEU A 19 -7.42 -4.53 9.28
C LEU A 19 -6.73 -4.26 7.94
N HIS A 20 -7.30 -4.74 6.84
CA HIS A 20 -6.81 -4.59 5.47
C HIS A 20 -7.85 -3.92 4.56
N GLY A 21 -8.69 -3.05 5.15
CA GLY A 21 -9.73 -2.30 4.45
C GLY A 21 -9.25 -0.99 3.82
N ILE A 22 -10.19 -0.13 3.43
CA ILE A 22 -9.92 1.13 2.72
C ILE A 22 -8.89 2.00 3.44
N GLY A 23 -8.99 2.11 4.77
CA GLY A 23 -8.09 2.94 5.58
C GLY A 23 -6.62 2.50 5.48
N HIS A 24 -6.37 1.20 5.61
CA HIS A 24 -5.03 0.61 5.47
C HIS A 24 -4.46 0.87 4.08
N ASN A 25 -5.17 0.43 3.04
CA ASN A 25 -4.71 0.56 1.65
C ASN A 25 -4.46 2.02 1.23
N ALA A 26 -5.29 2.95 1.70
CA ALA A 26 -5.13 4.38 1.41
C ALA A 26 -3.87 4.95 2.10
N ARG A 27 -3.59 4.57 3.35
CA ARG A 27 -2.34 4.96 4.03
C ARG A 27 -1.12 4.34 3.36
N VAL A 28 -1.17 3.08 2.96
CA VAL A 28 -0.07 2.44 2.20
C VAL A 28 0.15 3.15 0.86
N SER A 29 -0.91 3.56 0.14
CA SER A 29 -0.80 4.38 -1.07
C SER A 29 -0.08 5.70 -0.83
N PHE A 30 -0.33 6.35 0.31
CA PHE A 30 0.38 7.56 0.70
C PHE A 30 1.85 7.29 1.08
N LEU A 31 2.11 6.26 1.89
CA LEU A 31 3.46 5.91 2.33
C LEU A 31 4.36 5.51 1.15
N VAL A 32 3.82 4.81 0.15
CA VAL A 32 4.51 4.55 -1.12
C VAL A 32 4.88 5.85 -1.82
N TRP A 33 3.99 6.84 -1.89
CA TRP A 33 4.29 8.13 -2.52
C TRP A 33 5.47 8.82 -1.84
N VAL A 34 5.47 8.86 -0.50
CA VAL A 34 6.55 9.47 0.30
C VAL A 34 7.87 8.70 0.13
N LEU A 35 7.83 7.38 0.12
CA LEU A 35 9.00 6.54 -0.12
C LEU A 35 9.55 6.69 -1.54
N ALA A 36 8.67 6.75 -2.54
CA ALA A 36 9.05 6.96 -3.94
C ALA A 36 9.76 8.31 -4.12
N ASP A 37 9.23 9.37 -3.52
CA ASP A 37 9.84 10.70 -3.52
C ASP A 37 11.22 10.70 -2.83
N ALA A 38 11.31 10.12 -1.63
CA ALA A 38 12.57 9.98 -0.88
C ALA A 38 13.64 9.15 -1.61
N ARG A 39 13.25 8.35 -2.61
CA ARG A 39 14.14 7.54 -3.45
C ARG A 39 14.30 8.07 -4.87
N ALA A 40 13.73 9.23 -5.17
CA ALA A 40 13.73 9.84 -6.50
C ALA A 40 13.25 8.85 -7.60
N LEU A 41 12.24 8.03 -7.28
CA LEU A 41 11.62 7.15 -8.25
C LEU A 41 10.95 7.99 -9.34
N ASP A 42 11.06 7.57 -10.60
CA ASP A 42 10.42 8.30 -11.68
C ASP A 42 8.90 8.35 -11.49
N ARG A 43 8.31 9.43 -12.03
CA ARG A 43 6.91 9.76 -11.79
C ARG A 43 5.96 8.66 -12.24
N ASP A 44 6.22 7.99 -13.36
CA ASP A 44 5.31 6.99 -13.89
C ASP A 44 5.32 5.71 -13.03
N HIS A 45 6.48 5.27 -12.56
CA HIS A 45 6.58 4.19 -11.58
C HIS A 45 6.02 4.58 -10.21
N ALA A 46 6.22 5.81 -9.75
CA ALA A 46 5.64 6.29 -8.50
C ALA A 46 4.10 6.29 -8.56
N LEU A 47 3.50 6.77 -9.66
CA LEU A 47 2.06 6.76 -9.87
C LEU A 47 1.50 5.34 -9.95
N ALA A 48 2.15 4.45 -10.72
CA ALA A 48 1.75 3.05 -10.82
C ALA A 48 1.85 2.33 -9.47
N LEU A 49 2.91 2.59 -8.69
CA LEU A 49 3.09 1.97 -7.38
C LEU A 49 2.08 2.51 -6.35
N CYS A 50 1.71 3.79 -6.41
CA CYS A 50 0.63 4.34 -5.58
C CYS A 50 -0.71 3.68 -5.86
N ALA A 51 -1.01 3.41 -7.14
CA ALA A 51 -2.20 2.68 -7.55
C ALA A 51 -2.15 1.21 -7.06
N ALA A 52 -1.02 0.53 -7.27
CA ALA A 52 -0.77 -0.81 -6.74
C ALA A 52 -0.98 -0.90 -5.22
N ALA A 53 -0.43 0.04 -4.46
CA ALA A 53 -0.59 0.10 -3.00
C ALA A 53 -2.05 0.27 -2.56
N ALA A 54 -2.85 1.04 -3.29
CA ALA A 54 -4.27 1.19 -3.00
C ALA A 54 -5.05 -0.13 -3.21
N VAL A 55 -4.60 -0.99 -4.13
CA VAL A 55 -5.34 -2.21 -4.50
C VAL A 55 -4.73 -3.48 -3.90
N HIS A 56 -3.56 -3.41 -3.27
CA HIS A 56 -2.75 -4.60 -2.95
C HIS A 56 -3.48 -5.64 -2.10
N ASP A 57 -4.40 -5.18 -1.24
CA ASP A 57 -5.20 -5.99 -0.34
C ASP A 57 -6.69 -6.07 -0.71
N CYS A 58 -7.13 -5.50 -1.84
CA CYS A 58 -8.57 -5.51 -2.16
C CYS A 58 -9.13 -6.91 -2.46
N ARG A 59 -8.27 -7.91 -2.67
CA ARG A 59 -8.69 -9.27 -3.02
C ARG A 59 -8.48 -10.29 -1.91
N ARG A 60 -8.50 -9.86 -0.65
CA ARG A 60 -8.49 -10.79 0.47
C ARG A 60 -9.85 -11.46 0.64
N HIS A 61 -9.84 -12.67 1.17
CA HIS A 61 -11.03 -13.40 1.61
C HIS A 61 -11.21 -13.35 3.12
N ASN A 62 -10.18 -12.93 3.87
CA ASN A 62 -10.24 -12.73 5.31
C ASN A 62 -9.04 -11.89 5.80
N ASP A 63 -9.12 -11.45 7.06
CA ASP A 63 -8.10 -10.62 7.74
C ASP A 63 -6.95 -11.40 8.39
N ARG A 64 -6.86 -12.72 8.16
CA ARG A 64 -5.72 -13.54 8.62
C ARG A 64 -4.65 -13.58 7.52
N ASP A 65 -3.79 -14.60 7.49
CA ASP A 65 -2.67 -14.66 6.54
C ASP A 65 -3.09 -14.68 5.06
N ASP A 66 -4.26 -15.25 4.75
CA ASP A 66 -4.85 -15.36 3.41
C ASP A 66 -3.83 -15.52 2.25
N PRO A 67 -3.05 -16.63 2.23
CA PRO A 67 -1.96 -16.78 1.27
C PRO A 67 -2.40 -16.64 -0.20
N GLY A 68 -1.63 -15.89 -0.98
CA GLY A 68 -1.89 -15.65 -2.40
C GLY A 68 -2.84 -14.48 -2.69
N HIS A 69 -3.24 -13.70 -1.69
CA HIS A 69 -4.04 -12.48 -1.91
C HIS A 69 -3.32 -11.48 -2.81
N GLY A 70 -1.99 -11.35 -2.71
CA GLY A 70 -1.20 -10.50 -3.59
C GLY A 70 -1.37 -10.85 -5.06
N ARG A 71 -1.29 -12.14 -5.41
CA ARG A 71 -1.53 -12.60 -6.80
C ARG A 71 -2.95 -12.33 -7.28
N ARG A 72 -3.96 -12.51 -6.42
CA ARG A 72 -5.36 -12.18 -6.78
C ARG A 72 -5.54 -10.68 -7.00
N ALA A 73 -4.95 -9.85 -6.14
CA ALA A 73 -4.98 -8.40 -6.26
C ALA A 73 -4.24 -7.90 -7.52
N ALA A 74 -3.10 -8.49 -7.85
CA ALA A 74 -2.37 -8.17 -9.08
C ALA A 74 -3.19 -8.50 -10.34
N HIS A 75 -3.85 -9.67 -10.37
CA HIS A 75 -4.74 -10.03 -11.47
C HIS A 75 -5.94 -9.07 -11.58
N TRP A 76 -6.53 -8.69 -10.44
CA TRP A 76 -7.61 -7.71 -10.45
C TRP A 76 -7.12 -6.34 -10.96
N PHE A 77 -5.96 -5.88 -10.51
CA PHE A 77 -5.39 -4.59 -10.88
C PHE A 77 -5.14 -4.49 -12.40
N THR A 78 -4.54 -5.51 -13.01
CA THR A 78 -4.28 -5.51 -14.45
C THR A 78 -5.57 -5.56 -15.26
N ALA A 79 -6.55 -6.36 -14.83
CA ALA A 79 -7.87 -6.46 -15.48
C ALA A 79 -8.73 -5.19 -15.36
N HIS A 80 -8.47 -4.34 -14.35
CA HIS A 80 -9.26 -3.12 -14.06
C HIS A 80 -8.43 -1.84 -14.17
N THR A 81 -7.39 -1.85 -15.03
CA THR A 81 -6.46 -0.73 -15.17
C THR A 81 -7.17 0.59 -15.47
N ASP A 82 -8.14 0.60 -16.38
CA ASP A 82 -8.86 1.83 -16.77
C ASP A 82 -9.70 2.39 -15.62
N LEU A 83 -10.28 1.50 -14.80
CA LEU A 83 -11.04 1.87 -13.63
C LEU A 83 -10.12 2.54 -12.60
N VAL A 84 -8.98 1.92 -12.29
CA VAL A 84 -8.01 2.46 -11.33
C VAL A 84 -7.36 3.75 -11.85
N ALA A 85 -7.08 3.83 -13.15
CA ALA A 85 -6.56 5.04 -13.80
C ALA A 85 -7.55 6.20 -13.66
N THR A 86 -8.84 5.95 -13.89
CA THR A 86 -9.91 6.94 -13.73
C THR A 86 -10.00 7.42 -12.27
N ALA A 87 -10.04 6.50 -11.31
CA ALA A 87 -10.11 6.84 -9.88
C ALA A 87 -8.86 7.61 -9.41
N SER A 88 -7.69 7.32 -9.98
CA SER A 88 -6.45 8.04 -9.66
C SER A 88 -6.30 9.39 -10.35
N GLY A 89 -7.11 9.68 -11.38
CA GLY A 89 -6.95 10.85 -12.24
C GLY A 89 -5.66 10.83 -13.07
N HIS A 90 -5.03 9.66 -13.20
CA HIS A 90 -3.72 9.51 -13.84
C HIS A 90 -3.71 8.32 -14.80
N ARG A 91 -3.15 8.54 -15.99
CA ARG A 91 -2.88 7.45 -16.93
C ARG A 91 -1.72 6.60 -16.41
N LEU A 92 -1.95 5.30 -16.26
CA LEU A 92 -0.91 4.35 -15.90
C LEU A 92 -0.20 3.85 -17.17
N ARG A 93 1.12 4.03 -17.24
CA ARG A 93 1.92 3.59 -18.39
C ARG A 93 2.08 2.07 -18.37
N PRO A 94 2.03 1.36 -19.52
CA PRO A 94 2.02 -0.10 -19.55
C PRO A 94 3.18 -0.77 -18.81
N THR A 95 4.42 -0.30 -19.02
CA THR A 95 5.60 -0.88 -18.37
C THR A 95 5.60 -0.65 -16.86
N PRO A 96 5.47 0.60 -16.34
CA PRO A 96 5.28 0.85 -14.91
C PRO A 96 4.12 0.09 -14.27
N LEU A 97 2.97 0.00 -14.95
CA LEU A 97 1.81 -0.77 -14.49
C LEU A 97 2.17 -2.24 -14.32
N ALA A 98 2.80 -2.86 -15.31
CA ALA A 98 3.21 -4.26 -15.25
C ALA A 98 4.20 -4.49 -14.08
N ARG A 99 5.18 -3.61 -13.89
CA ARG A 99 6.11 -3.69 -12.75
C ARG A 99 5.42 -3.51 -11.40
N ALA A 100 4.46 -2.58 -11.30
CA ALA A 100 3.68 -2.38 -10.09
C ALA A 100 2.77 -3.59 -9.78
N ALA A 101 2.21 -4.25 -10.80
CA ALA A 101 1.47 -5.48 -10.63
C ALA A 101 2.35 -6.64 -10.12
N LEU A 102 3.63 -6.72 -10.55
CA LEU A 102 4.59 -7.67 -9.95
C LEU A 102 4.83 -7.38 -8.46
N ALA A 103 4.96 -6.11 -8.09
CA ALA A 103 5.08 -5.71 -6.69
C ALA A 103 3.88 -6.19 -5.86
N VAL A 104 2.65 -5.99 -6.36
CA VAL A 104 1.43 -6.50 -5.71
C VAL A 104 1.43 -8.02 -5.63
N ALA A 105 1.81 -8.73 -6.71
CA ALA A 105 1.78 -10.18 -6.75
C ALA A 105 2.71 -10.85 -5.72
N LEU A 106 3.79 -10.16 -5.33
CA LEU A 106 4.82 -10.67 -4.42
C LEU A 106 4.72 -10.10 -3.01
N HIS A 107 3.84 -9.14 -2.75
CA HIS A 107 3.85 -8.39 -1.49
C HIS A 107 3.57 -9.28 -0.26
N ASP A 108 2.73 -10.30 -0.41
CA ASP A 108 2.35 -11.22 0.66
C ASP A 108 3.33 -12.38 0.88
N VAL A 109 4.22 -12.62 -0.07
CA VAL A 109 5.17 -13.73 -0.02
C VAL A 109 6.47 -13.27 0.66
N PRO A 110 6.96 -13.95 1.72
CA PRO A 110 8.25 -13.63 2.33
C PRO A 110 9.39 -13.75 1.32
N TYR A 111 10.37 -12.84 1.37
CA TYR A 111 11.49 -12.82 0.42
C TYR A 111 12.25 -14.15 0.30
N GLY A 112 12.49 -14.83 1.43
CA GLY A 112 13.18 -16.13 1.46
C GLY A 112 12.32 -17.30 0.99
N ALA A 113 11.04 -17.07 0.69
CA ALA A 113 10.08 -18.08 0.24
C ALA A 113 9.67 -17.89 -1.24
N PHE A 114 10.33 -16.99 -1.97
CA PHE A 114 10.09 -16.84 -3.41
C PHE A 114 10.47 -18.12 -4.15
N THR A 115 9.57 -18.61 -5.00
CA THR A 115 9.89 -19.64 -6.00
C THR A 115 10.86 -19.11 -7.06
N PRO A 116 11.51 -19.96 -7.88
CA PRO A 116 12.35 -19.49 -8.98
C PRO A 116 11.65 -18.46 -9.88
N GLU A 117 10.39 -18.72 -10.25
CA GLU A 117 9.60 -17.82 -11.10
C GLU A 117 9.29 -16.49 -10.40
N GLN A 118 9.12 -16.51 -9.07
CA GLN A 118 8.93 -15.31 -8.28
C GLN A 118 10.23 -14.51 -8.11
N ASN A 119 11.39 -15.17 -8.09
CA ASN A 119 12.68 -14.49 -8.15
C ASN A 119 12.88 -13.79 -9.50
N ASP A 120 12.59 -14.45 -10.61
CA ASP A 120 12.64 -13.84 -11.95
C ASP A 120 11.67 -12.65 -12.07
N ALA A 121 10.48 -12.75 -11.45
CA ALA A 121 9.53 -11.66 -11.35
C ALA A 121 10.01 -10.52 -10.44
N TYR A 122 10.69 -10.85 -9.35
CA TYR A 122 11.27 -9.86 -8.44
C TYR A 122 12.41 -9.06 -9.11
N GLU A 123 13.31 -9.74 -9.82
CA GLU A 123 14.47 -9.12 -10.51
C GLU A 123 14.05 -8.08 -11.55
N GLN A 124 12.85 -8.21 -12.08
CA GLN A 124 12.26 -7.27 -13.02
C GLN A 124 11.91 -5.90 -12.41
N ALA A 125 11.61 -5.82 -11.11
CA ALA A 125 11.25 -4.59 -10.41
C ALA A 125 11.51 -4.65 -8.90
N PRO A 126 12.76 -4.91 -8.46
CA PRO A 126 13.07 -5.12 -7.05
C PRO A 126 12.73 -3.88 -6.20
N HIS A 127 13.02 -2.70 -6.74
CA HIS A 127 12.75 -1.43 -6.09
C HIS A 127 11.25 -1.21 -5.82
N LEU A 128 10.34 -1.63 -6.71
CA LEU A 128 8.90 -1.48 -6.47
C LEU A 128 8.37 -2.49 -5.45
N VAL A 129 8.83 -3.74 -5.53
CA VAL A 129 8.49 -4.78 -4.55
C VAL A 129 8.90 -4.34 -3.15
N ASP A 130 10.12 -3.85 -3.01
CA ASP A 130 10.68 -3.45 -1.73
C ASP A 130 10.00 -2.19 -1.17
N LEU A 131 9.69 -1.21 -2.02
CA LEU A 131 8.97 0.00 -1.59
C LEU A 131 7.54 -0.32 -1.15
N LEU A 132 6.82 -1.20 -1.86
CA LEU A 132 5.47 -1.61 -1.46
C LEU A 132 5.50 -2.37 -0.13
N LYS A 133 6.40 -3.35 0.03
CA LYS A 133 6.54 -4.11 1.29
C LYS A 133 6.93 -3.20 2.46
N ALA A 134 7.80 -2.22 2.23
CA ALA A 134 8.16 -1.24 3.26
C ALA A 134 6.98 -0.35 3.65
N ALA A 135 6.20 0.13 2.67
CA ALA A 135 5.01 0.93 2.93
C ALA A 135 3.92 0.15 3.68
N ASP A 136 3.65 -1.10 3.31
CA ASP A 136 2.75 -1.98 4.06
C ASP A 136 3.23 -2.19 5.50
N ALA A 137 4.53 -2.50 5.66
CA ALA A 137 5.13 -2.69 6.98
C ALA A 137 4.98 -1.45 7.86
N LEU A 138 5.18 -0.24 7.31
CA LEU A 138 5.05 1.02 8.03
C LEU A 138 3.63 1.30 8.54
N ASP A 139 2.59 0.75 7.91
CA ASP A 139 1.21 0.89 8.40
C ASP A 139 0.88 -0.05 9.58
N ARG A 140 1.80 -0.96 9.96
CA ARG A 140 1.55 -1.97 10.99
C ARG A 140 1.57 -1.44 12.43
N TYR A 141 1.90 -0.16 12.65
CA TYR A 141 1.73 0.49 13.96
C TYR A 141 0.30 0.40 14.50
N ARG A 142 -0.69 0.14 13.63
CA ARG A 142 -2.11 -0.07 13.99
C ARG A 142 -2.35 -1.36 14.77
N LEU A 143 -1.42 -2.30 14.70
CA LEU A 143 -1.59 -3.62 15.28
C LEU A 143 -1.32 -3.59 16.79
N PRO A 144 -2.12 -4.30 17.60
CA PRO A 144 -2.13 -4.12 19.07
C PRO A 144 -0.89 -4.68 19.79
N LEU A 145 -0.06 -5.47 19.09
CA LEU A 145 1.09 -6.16 19.69
C LEU A 145 2.36 -5.66 19.03
N THR A 146 3.34 -5.27 19.85
CA THR A 146 4.64 -4.74 19.38
C THR A 146 5.39 -5.72 18.48
N ARG A 147 5.22 -7.04 18.67
CA ARG A 147 5.78 -8.06 17.77
C ARG A 147 5.21 -8.03 16.34
N TRP A 148 4.11 -7.31 16.12
CA TRP A 148 3.48 -7.13 14.82
C TRP A 148 3.79 -5.76 14.21
N TRP A 149 4.45 -4.87 14.95
CA TRP A 149 4.92 -3.58 14.46
C TRP A 149 6.00 -3.77 13.39
N PRO A 150 6.25 -2.75 12.55
CA PRO A 150 7.27 -2.85 11.51
C PRO A 150 8.61 -3.34 12.07
N ASP A 151 9.16 -4.37 11.44
CA ASP A 151 10.47 -4.95 11.74
C ASP A 151 11.41 -4.63 10.55
N PRO A 152 12.27 -3.59 10.66
CA PRO A 152 13.14 -3.18 9.56
C PRO A 152 14.10 -4.27 9.10
N THR A 153 14.40 -5.27 9.95
CA THR A 153 15.31 -6.37 9.60
C THR A 153 14.73 -7.31 8.53
N ARG A 154 13.40 -7.24 8.30
CA ARG A 154 12.69 -8.01 7.27
C ARG A 154 12.59 -7.27 5.94
N LEU A 155 13.01 -6.01 5.88
CA LEU A 155 12.99 -5.19 4.68
C LEU A 155 14.34 -5.26 3.97
N ARG A 156 14.32 -5.28 2.63
CA ARG A 156 15.54 -5.20 1.80
C ARG A 156 16.03 -3.77 1.56
N ILE A 157 15.27 -2.78 2.03
CA ILE A 157 15.58 -1.37 1.89
C ILE A 157 15.65 -0.66 3.24
N ALA A 158 16.60 0.26 3.38
CA ALA A 158 16.66 1.14 4.54
C ALA A 158 15.53 2.19 4.48
N VAL A 159 14.61 2.13 5.43
CA VAL A 159 13.59 3.17 5.60
C VAL A 159 14.23 4.38 6.30
N PRO A 160 14.09 5.61 5.76
CA PRO A 160 14.59 6.80 6.45
C PRO A 160 14.00 6.93 7.86
N ALA A 161 14.83 7.23 8.85
CA ALA A 161 14.42 7.26 10.25
C ALA A 161 13.21 8.18 10.52
N TRP A 162 13.11 9.30 9.79
CA TRP A 162 12.00 10.26 9.90
C TRP A 162 10.66 9.71 9.39
N LEU A 163 10.65 8.64 8.59
CA LEU A 163 9.43 8.10 8.02
C LEU A 163 8.65 7.25 9.03
N HIS A 164 9.32 6.65 10.00
CA HIS A 164 8.69 5.90 11.09
C HIS A 164 7.71 6.76 11.92
N PRO A 165 8.13 7.90 12.51
CA PRO A 165 7.19 8.77 13.23
C PRO A 165 6.13 9.36 12.30
N LEU A 166 6.45 9.68 11.04
CA LEU A 166 5.45 10.14 10.07
C LEU A 166 4.36 9.08 9.83
N ALA A 167 4.73 7.82 9.64
CA ALA A 167 3.77 6.72 9.46
C ALA A 167 2.90 6.50 10.70
N PHE A 168 3.50 6.58 11.88
CA PHE A 168 2.77 6.52 13.15
C PHE A 168 1.76 7.68 13.30
N ASP A 169 2.18 8.91 13.02
CA ASP A 169 1.30 10.08 13.13
C ASP A 169 0.20 10.06 12.07
N LEU A 170 0.51 9.64 10.84
CA LEU A 170 -0.49 9.44 9.78
C LEU A 170 -1.59 8.50 10.26
N LEU A 171 -1.21 7.36 10.84
CA LEU A 171 -2.14 6.40 11.42
C LEU A 171 -2.98 7.06 12.52
N VAL A 172 -2.35 7.57 13.58
CA VAL A 172 -3.05 8.12 14.76
C VAL A 172 -4.05 9.21 14.35
N ARG A 173 -3.63 10.13 13.49
CA ARG A 173 -4.48 11.25 13.05
C ARG A 173 -5.62 10.78 12.15
N SER A 174 -5.37 9.83 11.25
CA SER A 174 -6.43 9.26 10.40
C SER A 174 -7.47 8.46 11.20
N GLU A 175 -7.03 7.62 12.14
CA GLU A 175 -7.92 6.82 12.99
C GLU A 175 -8.72 7.72 13.94
N LYS A 176 -8.09 8.75 14.52
CA LYS A 176 -8.81 9.74 15.34
C LYS A 176 -9.91 10.44 14.55
N ALA A 177 -9.63 10.86 13.31
CA ALA A 177 -10.65 11.48 12.46
C ALA A 177 -11.77 10.50 12.10
N ARG A 178 -11.46 9.22 11.83
CA ARG A 178 -12.47 8.16 11.61
C ARG A 178 -13.39 7.99 12.82
N LEU A 179 -12.83 7.93 14.03
CA LEU A 179 -13.59 7.83 15.28
C LEU A 179 -14.46 9.08 15.55
N GLN A 180 -14.11 10.21 14.95
CA GLN A 180 -14.90 11.45 14.98
C GLN A 180 -15.97 11.53 13.87
N GLY A 181 -16.13 10.48 13.07
CA GLY A 181 -17.17 10.36 12.04
C GLY A 181 -16.72 10.76 10.64
N ALA A 182 -15.44 11.08 10.41
CA ALA A 182 -14.94 11.42 9.09
C ALA A 182 -14.99 10.20 8.14
N ALA A 183 -15.33 10.42 6.87
CA ALA A 183 -15.17 9.40 5.84
C ALA A 183 -13.68 9.06 5.62
N PRO A 184 -13.32 7.89 5.06
CA PRO A 184 -11.92 7.50 4.88
C PRO A 184 -11.08 8.55 4.14
N HIS A 185 -11.65 9.22 3.15
CA HIS A 185 -10.96 10.26 2.40
C HIS A 185 -10.73 11.55 3.17
N GLU A 186 -11.71 11.97 3.96
CA GLU A 186 -11.60 13.15 4.83
C GLU A 186 -10.56 12.92 5.92
N ALA A 187 -10.60 11.74 6.55
CA ALA A 187 -9.66 11.34 7.60
C ALA A 187 -8.20 11.38 7.12
N LEU A 188 -7.93 10.78 5.94
CA LEU A 188 -6.58 10.75 5.39
C LEU A 188 -6.13 12.12 4.86
N ALA A 189 -7.04 12.89 4.25
CA ALA A 189 -6.75 14.25 3.82
C ALA A 189 -6.41 15.16 5.00
N HIS A 190 -7.16 15.06 6.10
CA HIS A 190 -6.91 15.78 7.35
C HIS A 190 -5.55 15.40 7.96
N ALA A 191 -5.28 14.09 8.10
CA ALA A 191 -4.02 13.58 8.61
C ALA A 191 -2.83 14.13 7.81
N ARG A 192 -2.88 14.04 6.48
CA ARG A 192 -1.83 14.58 5.59
C ARG A 192 -1.63 16.09 5.76
N GLN A 193 -2.70 16.88 5.75
CA GLN A 193 -2.58 18.34 5.88
C GLN A 193 -1.95 18.74 7.22
N SER A 194 -2.26 18.00 8.29
CA SER A 194 -1.71 18.28 9.60
C SER A 194 -0.22 17.91 9.72
N LEU A 195 0.25 16.91 8.97
CA LEU A 195 1.67 16.54 8.90
C LEU A 195 2.53 17.58 8.16
N THR A 196 1.93 18.33 7.24
CA THR A 196 2.62 19.42 6.51
C THR A 196 2.60 20.78 7.23
N ARG A 197 1.93 20.87 8.39
CA ARG A 197 1.66 22.12 9.11
C ARG A 197 2.41 22.23 10.45
N GLU A 198 3.17 21.23 10.84
CA GLU A 198 4.04 21.33 12.02
C GLU A 198 5.39 21.96 11.61
N PRO A 199 5.78 23.08 12.24
CA PRO A 199 7.04 23.77 11.99
C PRO A 199 8.26 23.00 12.52
#